data_AF-A0A392TPP2-F1
#
_entry.id   AF-A0A392TPP2-F1
#
_cell.length_a   1.000
_cell.length_b   1.000
_cell.length_c   1.000
_cell.angle_alpha   90.00
_cell.angle_beta   90.00
_cell.angle_gamma   90.00
#
_symmetry.space_group_name_H-M   'P 1'
#
loop_
_entity.id
_entity.type
_entity.pdbx_description
1 polymer ?
#
loop_
_entity_poly.entity_id
_entity_poly.type
_entity_poly.pdbx_seq_one_letter_code
_entity_poly.pdbx_strand_id
1 'polypeptide(L)' 'PHGILHDVLVRVAEFVFPADYVILDMEEDMEVEPLLLGKPFLATGRALIDVERG' A
#
# COMPACT_ATOMS: atom_id res chain seq x y z
N PRO A 1 -4.09 14.43 5.81
CA PRO A 1 -4.84 13.18 5.59
C PRO A 1 -6.30 13.50 5.34
N HIS A 2 -6.81 13.08 4.19
CA HIS A 2 -8.20 13.29 3.77
C HIS A 2 -9.15 12.28 4.44
N GLY A 3 -8.65 11.07 4.74
CA GLY A 3 -9.41 10.05 5.43
C GLY A 3 -8.57 8.82 5.80
N ILE A 4 -9.19 7.89 6.51
CA ILE A 4 -8.62 6.57 6.82
C ILE A 4 -9.61 5.51 6.33
N LEU A 5 -9.11 4.52 5.61
CA LEU A 5 -9.86 3.33 5.22
C LEU A 5 -9.39 2.17 6.10
N HIS A 6 -10.34 1.54 6.78
CA HIS A 6 -10.09 0.39 7.65
C HIS A 6 -10.44 -0.92 6.95
N ASP A 7 -9.71 -1.98 7.30
CA ASP A 7 -9.98 -3.37 6.89
C ASP A 7 -10.11 -3.59 5.37
N VAL A 8 -9.30 -2.88 4.58
CA VAL A 8 -9.29 -3.05 3.13
C VAL A 8 -8.56 -4.35 2.78
N LEU A 9 -9.19 -5.18 1.95
CA LEU A 9 -8.57 -6.40 1.42
C LEU A 9 -7.71 -6.06 0.20
N VAL A 10 -6.41 -6.33 0.31
CA VAL A 10 -5.42 -6.06 -0.73
C VAL A 10 -4.99 -7.38 -1.34
N ARG A 11 -5.13 -7.52 -2.65
CA ARG A 11 -4.64 -8.68 -3.39
C ARG A 11 -3.22 -8.43 -3.89
N VAL A 12 -2.29 -9.29 -3.50
CA VAL A 12 -0.89 -9.29 -3.96
C VAL A 12 -0.60 -10.65 -4.56
N ALA A 13 -0.39 -10.69 -5.88
CA ALA A 13 -0.39 -11.92 -6.68
C ALA A 13 -1.65 -12.77 -6.38
N GLU A 14 -1.48 -13.95 -5.77
CA GLU A 14 -2.56 -14.87 -5.42
C GLU A 14 -3.04 -14.74 -3.96
N PHE A 15 -2.39 -13.89 -3.15
CA PHE A 15 -2.66 -13.74 -1.72
C PHE A 15 -3.53 -12.52 -1.45
N VAL A 16 -4.28 -12.56 -0.35
CA VAL A 16 -5.10 -11.45 0.13
C VAL A 16 -4.71 -11.11 1.57
N PHE A 17 -4.46 -9.82 1.82
CA PHE A 17 -4.09 -9.30 3.14
C PHE A 17 -5.05 -8.19 3.57
N PRO A 18 -5.49 -8.17 4.83
CA PRO A 18 -6.16 -7.00 5.39
C PRO A 18 -5.14 -5.87 5.64
N ALA A 19 -5.54 -4.63 5.36
CA ALA A 19 -4.72 -3.44 5.56
C ALA A 19 -5.55 -2.20 5.87
N ASP A 20 -5.00 -1.32 6.70
CA ASP A 20 -5.48 0.04 6.88
C ASP A 20 -4.73 0.99 5.94
N TYR A 21 -5.44 1.96 5.36
CA TYR A 21 -4.86 2.98 4.48
C TYR A 21 -5.18 4.39 4.97
N VAL A 22 -4.22 5.29 4.78
CA VAL A 22 -4.44 6.73 4.94
C VAL A 22 -4.58 7.35 3.56
N ILE A 23 -5.74 7.94 3.29
CA ILE A 23 -5.96 8.71 2.06
C ILE A 23 -5.30 10.08 2.26
N LEU A 24 -4.40 10.43 1.36
CA LEU A 24 -3.74 11.73 1.32
C LEU A 24 -4.30 12.53 0.15
N ASP A 25 -4.51 13.82 0.39
CA ASP A 25 -4.81 14.77 -0.67
C ASP A 25 -3.47 15.13 -1.32
N MET A 26 -3.31 14.80 -2.60
CA MET A 26 -2.09 15.02 -3.38
C MET A 26 -2.46 15.87 -4.61
N GLU A 27 -1.53 16.72 -5.06
CA GLU A 27 -1.79 17.57 -6.24
C GLU A 27 -2.17 16.71 -7.46
N GLU A 28 -3.21 17.14 -8.18
CA GLU A 28 -3.83 16.41 -9.30
C GLU A 28 -2.90 16.23 -10.51
N ASP A 29 -1.76 16.91 -10.55
CA ASP A 29 -0.79 16.87 -11.65
C ASP A 29 0.06 15.58 -11.68
N MET A 30 -0.26 14.61 -10.83
CA MET A 30 0.38 13.30 -10.89
C MET A 30 -0.39 12.38 -11.83
N GLU A 31 0.22 12.04 -12.96
CA GLU A 31 -0.32 11.07 -13.93
C GLU A 31 -0.66 9.70 -13.30
N VAL A 32 -0.10 9.40 -12.12
CA VAL A 32 -0.36 8.18 -11.34
C VAL A 32 -0.58 8.53 -9.88
N GLU A 33 -1.69 8.08 -9.32
CA GLU A 33 -1.98 8.10 -7.88
C GLU A 33 -1.04 7.14 -7.15
N PRO A 34 -0.12 7.62 -6.30
CA PRO A 34 0.93 6.78 -5.74
C PRO A 34 0.37 5.95 -4.59
N LEU A 35 0.73 4.66 -4.56
CA LEU A 35 0.42 3.78 -3.45
C LEU A 35 1.63 3.62 -2.55
N LEU A 36 1.55 4.12 -1.32
CA LEU A 36 2.61 3.94 -0.33
C LEU A 36 2.31 2.71 0.54
N LEU A 37 3.14 1.67 0.44
CA LEU A 37 3.05 0.49 1.30
C LEU A 37 3.88 0.70 2.57
N GLY A 38 3.21 0.87 3.71
CA GLY A 38 3.87 1.05 4.99
C GLY A 38 4.59 -0.21 5.48
N LYS A 39 5.58 -0.01 6.37
CA LYS A 39 6.25 -1.12 7.08
C LYS A 39 5.30 -2.12 7.75
N PRO A 40 4.19 -1.71 8.39
CA PRO A 40 3.24 -2.66 8.97
C PRO A 40 2.66 -3.63 7.93
N PHE A 41 2.26 -3.12 6.75
CA PHE A 41 1.72 -3.96 5.67
C PHE A 41 2.77 -4.96 5.16
N LEU A 42 3.99 -4.48 4.94
CA LEU A 42 5.12 -5.32 4.51
C LEU A 42 5.43 -6.41 5.55
N ALA A 43 5.33 -6.10 6.84
CA ALA A 43 5.54 -7.06 7.91
C ALA A 43 4.45 -8.16 7.93
N THR A 44 3.18 -7.83 7.63
CA THR A 44 2.07 -8.81 7.58
C THR A 44 2.37 -9.94 6.60
N GLY A 45 2.85 -9.60 5.39
CA GLY A 45 3.20 -10.57 4.36
C GLY A 45 4.61 -11.16 4.50
N ARG A 46 5.38 -10.76 5.52
CA ARG A 46 6.82 -11.04 5.64
C ARG A 46 7.58 -10.71 4.35
N ALA A 47 7.30 -9.54 3.81
CA ALA A 47 7.81 -9.12 2.51
C ALA A 47 9.35 -9.18 2.47
N LEU A 48 9.87 -9.85 1.45
CA LEU A 48 11.27 -9.78 1.05
C LEU A 48 11.39 -8.74 -0.06
N ILE A 49 12.14 -7.68 0.18
CA ILE A 49 12.37 -6.62 -0.80
C ILE A 49 13.71 -6.92 -1.48
N ASP A 50 13.66 -7.46 -2.68
CA ASP A 50 14.84 -7.65 -3.54
C ASP A 50 15.04 -6.40 -4.39
N VAL A 51 15.95 -5.53 -3.96
CA VAL A 51 16.24 -4.25 -4.64
C VAL A 51 17.06 -4.47 -5.91
N GLU A 52 17.85 -5.55 -5.98
CA GLU A 52 18.69 -5.84 -7.15
C GLU A 52 17.85 -6.32 -8.34
N ARG A 53 16.72 -6.98 -8.07
CA ARG A 53 15.84 -7.56 -9.09
C ARG A 53 14.70 -6.68 -9.60
N GLY A 54 14.49 -5.51 -8.98
CA GLY A 54 13.64 -4.39 -9.46
C GLY A 54 12.40 -4.79 -10.26
#